data_AF-A0AAX1G1E4-F1
#
_entry.id   AF-A0AAX1G1E4-F1
#
_cell.length_a   1.000
_cell.length_b   1.000
_cell.length_c   1.000
_cell.angle_alpha   90.00
_cell.angle_beta   90.00
_cell.angle_gamma   90.00
#
_symmetry.space_group_name_H-M   'P 1'
#
loop_
_entity.id
_entity.type
_entity.pdbx_description
1 polymer ?
#
loop_
_entity_poly.entity_id
_entity_poly.type
_entity_poly.pdbx_seq_one_letter_code
_entity_poly.pdbx_strand_id
1 'polypeptide(L)'
;MKNLAGNDVSIFLFRFELQEKALSFVLNETIAEDLYPDTQTQLLPLIHVCCETLLRYRHRCRTNTIMDMNILTDGDLEVMLSPGLGRYFPDREKLYLFSDAQDMAKILMDVMERRSQEQEAPVSPQAPVSMPLELTSIDEQLETLARERQHERRLASEPSLRFSPLTQDELPHGVRARMGYDHRGECLAFEHDTFGKLGKIVLSELGVQTLMETELNRENHDHLREKQALMEAIIPIIDAGLRQV
;
A
#
# COMPACT_ATOMS: atom_id res chain seq x y z
N MET A 1 13.99 23.68 -8.71
CA MET A 1 13.54 22.46 -9.43
C MET A 1 12.06 22.65 -9.76
N LYS A 2 11.51 21.96 -10.76
CA LYS A 2 10.06 21.97 -11.07
C LYS A 2 9.49 20.57 -10.90
N ASN A 3 8.27 20.46 -10.36
CA ASN A 3 7.56 19.18 -10.26
C ASN A 3 6.73 18.87 -11.52
N LEU A 4 5.97 17.77 -11.50
CA LEU A 4 5.08 17.37 -12.60
C LEU A 4 4.03 18.42 -12.98
N ALA A 5 3.60 19.28 -12.06
CA ALA A 5 2.65 20.36 -12.32
C ALA A 5 3.30 21.65 -12.86
N GLY A 6 4.64 21.73 -12.86
CA GLY A 6 5.39 22.93 -13.25
C GLY A 6 5.57 23.95 -12.12
N ASN A 7 5.27 23.56 -10.88
CA ASN A 7 5.42 24.40 -9.69
C ASN A 7 6.87 24.40 -9.19
N ASP A 8 7.29 25.49 -8.53
CA ASP A 8 8.63 25.59 -7.94
C ASP A 8 8.74 24.72 -6.68
N VAL A 9 9.75 23.85 -6.71
CA VAL A 9 10.03 22.88 -5.64
C VAL A 9 11.16 23.37 -4.76
N SER A 10 10.92 23.36 -3.44
CA SER A 10 11.93 23.55 -2.40
C SER A 10 12.66 22.25 -2.12
N ILE A 11 11.91 21.18 -1.81
CA ILE A 11 12.47 19.87 -1.45
C ILE A 11 11.78 18.79 -2.28
N PHE A 12 12.57 18.06 -3.06
CA PHE A 12 12.10 16.80 -3.66
C PHE A 12 12.09 15.73 -2.57
N LEU A 13 10.96 15.02 -2.41
CA LEU A 13 10.87 13.92 -1.44
C LEU A 13 11.07 12.59 -2.14
N PHE A 14 10.16 12.26 -3.06
CA PHE A 14 10.06 10.92 -3.63
C PHE A 14 9.40 10.96 -5.01
N ARG A 15 9.76 10.04 -5.91
CA ARG A 15 9.02 9.83 -7.16
C ARG A 15 9.00 8.37 -7.58
N PHE A 16 7.98 8.03 -8.34
CA PHE A 16 7.86 6.77 -9.06
C PHE A 16 8.17 7.01 -10.54
N GLU A 17 9.05 6.18 -11.09
CA GLU A 17 9.48 6.23 -12.49
C GLU A 17 9.20 4.91 -13.19
N LEU A 18 8.62 5.01 -14.38
CA LEU A 18 8.40 3.89 -15.28
C LEU A 18 9.71 3.49 -15.94
N GLN A 19 10.00 2.20 -15.87
CA GLN A 19 10.98 1.53 -16.72
C GLN A 19 10.27 0.58 -17.68
N GLU A 20 10.98 0.03 -18.68
CA GLU A 20 10.39 -0.77 -19.76
C GLU A 20 9.47 -1.91 -19.27
N LYS A 21 9.80 -2.53 -18.14
CA LYS A 21 9.05 -3.66 -17.57
C LYS A 21 8.67 -3.53 -16.10
N ALA A 22 9.11 -2.46 -15.44
CA ALA A 22 8.97 -2.31 -14.01
C ALA A 22 8.68 -0.84 -13.66
N LEU A 23 8.38 -0.63 -12.39
CA LEU A 23 8.29 0.69 -11.80
C LEU A 23 9.43 0.79 -10.78
N SER A 24 10.32 1.75 -10.97
CA SER A 24 11.35 2.10 -9.99
C SER A 24 10.89 3.29 -9.17
N PHE A 25 11.49 3.48 -8.01
CA PHE A 25 11.30 4.70 -7.25
C PHE A 25 12.65 5.39 -7.00
N VAL A 26 12.59 6.70 -6.80
CA VAL A 26 13.72 7.53 -6.41
C VAL A 26 13.32 8.28 -5.16
N LEU A 27 14.11 8.14 -4.10
CA LEU A 27 14.00 8.88 -2.85
C LEU A 27 15.08 9.97 -2.84
N ASN A 28 14.83 11.09 -2.18
CA ASN A 28 15.84 12.10 -1.93
C ASN A 28 17.07 11.49 -1.23
N GLU A 29 18.26 11.72 -1.77
CA GLU A 29 19.50 11.11 -1.30
C GLU A 29 19.80 11.43 0.16
N THR A 30 19.67 12.70 0.57
CA THR A 30 19.93 13.10 1.96
C THR A 30 18.93 12.46 2.92
N ILE A 31 17.65 12.40 2.55
CA ILE A 31 16.65 11.71 3.38
C ILE A 31 16.92 10.20 3.42
N ALA A 32 17.38 9.60 2.32
CA ALA A 32 17.71 8.19 2.24
C ALA A 32 18.89 7.80 3.15
N GLU A 33 19.91 8.64 3.23
CA GLU A 33 21.04 8.47 4.16
C GLU A 33 20.61 8.55 5.63
N ASP A 34 19.50 9.24 5.88
CA ASP A 34 18.97 9.54 7.19
C ASP A 34 17.80 8.63 7.62
N LEU A 35 17.41 7.67 6.78
CA LEU A 35 16.33 6.73 7.10
C LEU A 35 16.65 5.88 8.33
N TYR A 36 15.68 5.81 9.24
CA TYR A 36 15.73 4.95 10.42
C TYR A 36 15.07 3.59 10.13
N PRO A 37 15.50 2.47 10.76
CA PRO A 37 14.93 1.15 10.50
C PRO A 37 13.40 1.05 10.70
N ASP A 38 12.86 1.73 11.72
CA ASP A 38 11.42 1.83 11.97
C ASP A 38 10.70 2.57 10.83
N THR A 39 11.24 3.70 10.41
CA THR A 39 10.66 4.50 9.30
C THR A 39 10.71 3.74 7.98
N GLN A 40 11.79 3.00 7.71
CA GLN A 40 11.88 2.15 6.52
C GLN A 40 10.83 1.04 6.53
N THR A 41 10.59 0.42 7.69
CA THR A 41 9.57 -0.63 7.86
C THR A 41 8.17 -0.10 7.59
N GLN A 42 7.87 1.15 7.98
CA GLN A 42 6.59 1.80 7.70
C GLN A 42 6.46 2.22 6.22
N LEU A 43 7.56 2.65 5.60
CA LEU A 43 7.56 3.18 4.23
C LEU A 43 7.37 2.08 3.17
N LEU A 44 7.99 0.92 3.35
CA LEU A 44 7.99 -0.18 2.37
C LEU A 44 6.58 -0.68 1.95
N PRO A 45 5.63 -0.98 2.86
CA PRO A 45 4.30 -1.43 2.46
C PRO A 45 3.54 -0.35 1.67
N LEU A 46 3.72 0.93 2.00
CA LEU A 46 3.13 2.04 1.25
C LEU A 46 3.71 2.15 -0.16
N ILE A 47 5.04 2.06 -0.30
CA ILE A 47 5.72 2.00 -1.60
C ILE A 47 5.17 0.86 -2.43
N HIS A 48 5.02 -0.32 -1.83
CA HIS A 48 4.54 -1.51 -2.52
C HIS A 48 3.12 -1.32 -3.09
N VAL A 49 2.18 -0.83 -2.28
CA VAL A 49 0.78 -0.63 -2.70
C VAL A 49 0.67 0.47 -3.76
N CYS A 50 1.42 1.56 -3.60
CA CYS A 50 1.50 2.61 -4.61
C CYS A 50 2.04 2.06 -5.93
N CYS A 51 3.12 1.25 -5.89
CA CYS A 51 3.67 0.58 -7.06
C CYS A 51 2.63 -0.33 -7.75
N GLU A 52 1.95 -1.19 -7.00
CA GLU A 52 0.89 -2.07 -7.55
C GLU A 52 -0.19 -1.25 -8.26
N THR A 53 -0.64 -0.17 -7.61
CA THR A 53 -1.67 0.73 -8.17
C THR A 53 -1.18 1.38 -9.46
N LEU A 54 -0.03 2.05 -9.41
CA LEU A 54 0.52 2.83 -10.52
C LEU A 54 0.85 1.94 -11.74
N LEU A 55 1.34 0.72 -11.52
CA LEU A 55 1.64 -0.25 -12.58
C LEU A 55 0.42 -0.61 -13.43
N ARG A 56 -0.78 -0.66 -12.84
CA ARG A 56 -2.04 -0.92 -13.57
C ARG A 56 -2.30 0.14 -14.63
N TYR A 57 -1.88 1.38 -14.37
CA TYR A 57 -2.10 2.53 -15.25
C TYR A 57 -0.88 2.93 -16.07
N ARG A 58 0.23 2.18 -16.02
CA ARG A 58 1.48 2.48 -16.73
C ARG A 58 1.29 2.80 -18.22
N HIS A 59 0.39 2.07 -18.88
CA HIS A 59 0.11 2.18 -20.31
C HIS A 59 -0.61 3.49 -20.69
N ARG A 60 -1.15 4.21 -19.69
CA ARG A 60 -1.79 5.52 -19.86
C ARG A 60 -0.84 6.68 -19.60
N CYS A 61 0.32 6.41 -19.00
CA CYS A 61 1.33 7.43 -18.71
C CYS A 61 2.12 7.78 -19.97
N ARG A 62 2.40 9.08 -20.15
CA ARG A 62 3.15 9.59 -21.30
C ARG A 62 4.57 10.05 -20.95
N THR A 63 4.89 10.07 -19.66
CA THR A 63 6.16 10.50 -19.09
C THR A 63 6.79 9.34 -18.32
N ASN A 64 8.10 9.40 -18.11
CA ASN A 64 8.79 8.39 -17.29
C ASN A 64 8.35 8.52 -15.83
N THR A 65 8.34 9.73 -15.28
CA THR A 65 7.81 9.96 -13.93
C THR A 65 6.28 9.84 -13.95
N ILE A 66 5.74 8.85 -13.23
CA ILE A 66 4.30 8.58 -13.16
C ILE A 66 3.65 9.30 -11.99
N MET A 67 4.40 9.51 -10.91
CA MET A 67 3.97 10.21 -9.71
C MET A 67 5.18 10.81 -9.00
N ASP A 68 5.06 12.02 -8.47
CA ASP A 68 6.07 12.66 -7.63
C ASP A 68 5.46 13.31 -6.38
N MET A 69 6.30 13.48 -5.37
CA MET A 69 5.99 14.07 -4.08
C MET A 69 7.06 15.09 -3.75
N ASN A 70 6.66 16.32 -3.49
CA ASN A 70 7.55 17.45 -3.31
C ASN A 70 7.00 18.39 -2.24
N ILE A 71 7.89 19.09 -1.55
CA ILE A 71 7.56 20.29 -0.77
C ILE A 71 7.85 21.49 -1.65
N LEU A 72 6.83 22.32 -1.86
CA LEU A 72 6.90 23.53 -2.68
C LEU A 72 7.62 24.67 -1.95
N THR A 73 7.90 25.76 -2.65
CA THR A 73 8.59 26.94 -2.08
C THR A 73 7.79 27.69 -1.03
N ASP A 74 6.46 27.53 -1.00
CA ASP A 74 5.57 28.03 0.04
C ASP A 74 5.48 27.11 1.26
N GLY A 75 6.11 25.93 1.20
CA GLY A 75 6.10 24.92 2.26
C GLY A 75 5.00 23.87 2.11
N ASP A 76 4.14 23.97 1.10
CA ASP A 76 3.06 23.01 0.91
C ASP A 76 3.58 21.67 0.36
N LEU A 77 3.05 20.57 0.90
CA LEU A 77 3.26 19.23 0.35
C LEU A 77 2.38 19.07 -0.89
N GLU A 78 3.00 18.79 -2.03
CA GLU A 78 2.32 18.50 -3.27
C GLU A 78 2.66 17.09 -3.77
N VAL A 79 1.62 16.29 -3.93
CA VAL A 79 1.67 14.96 -4.53
C VAL A 79 1.01 15.03 -5.90
N MET A 80 1.70 14.68 -6.98
CA MET A 80 1.18 14.82 -8.33
C MET A 80 1.33 13.54 -9.15
N LEU A 81 0.32 13.26 -9.97
CA LEU A 81 0.37 12.25 -11.01
C LEU A 81 0.84 12.87 -12.32
N SER A 82 1.35 12.04 -13.23
CA SER A 82 1.62 12.44 -14.61
C SER A 82 0.40 13.16 -15.23
N PRO A 83 0.59 14.24 -16.01
CA PRO A 83 -0.50 15.04 -16.53
C PRO A 83 -1.59 14.22 -17.23
N GLY A 84 -2.83 14.38 -16.77
CA GLY A 84 -4.01 13.71 -17.34
C GLY A 84 -4.15 12.23 -16.97
N LEU A 85 -3.25 11.67 -16.15
CA LEU A 85 -3.31 10.28 -15.69
C LEU A 85 -4.44 10.07 -14.66
N GLY A 86 -4.63 11.03 -13.75
CA GLY A 86 -5.61 10.94 -12.65
C GLY A 86 -7.09 10.88 -13.04
N ARG A 87 -7.42 10.93 -14.34
CA ARG A 87 -8.80 10.74 -14.86
C ARG A 87 -9.14 9.27 -15.14
N TYR A 88 -8.14 8.41 -15.17
CA TYR A 88 -8.32 6.98 -15.43
C TYR A 88 -8.53 6.16 -14.17
N PHE A 89 -8.21 6.74 -13.01
CA PHE A 89 -8.33 6.09 -11.72
C PHE A 89 -9.79 6.17 -11.26
N PRO A 90 -10.40 5.06 -10.85
CA PRO A 90 -11.61 5.08 -10.05
C PRO A 90 -11.41 5.93 -8.80
N ASP A 91 -12.43 6.66 -8.36
CA ASP A 91 -12.33 7.60 -7.24
C ASP A 91 -11.78 6.95 -5.97
N ARG A 92 -12.16 5.70 -5.71
CA ARG A 92 -11.70 4.94 -4.54
C ARG A 92 -10.22 4.58 -4.61
N GLU A 93 -9.75 4.00 -5.72
CA GLU A 93 -8.31 3.69 -5.89
C GLU A 93 -7.48 4.97 -5.83
N LYS A 94 -8.00 6.05 -6.41
CA LYS A 94 -7.35 7.37 -6.36
C LYS A 94 -7.24 7.86 -4.91
N LEU A 95 -8.31 7.75 -4.13
CA LEU A 95 -8.31 8.15 -2.72
C LEU A 95 -7.22 7.42 -1.93
N TYR A 96 -7.13 6.08 -2.05
CA TYR A 96 -6.11 5.31 -1.36
C TYR A 96 -4.71 5.64 -1.84
N LEU A 97 -4.47 5.74 -3.15
CA LEU A 97 -3.16 6.09 -3.69
C LEU A 97 -2.65 7.42 -3.14
N PHE A 98 -3.49 8.45 -3.11
CA PHE A 98 -3.10 9.75 -2.58
C PHE A 98 -2.96 9.74 -1.06
N SER A 99 -3.79 9.00 -0.33
CA SER A 99 -3.66 8.82 1.12
C SER A 99 -2.34 8.13 1.48
N ASP A 100 -2.03 7.02 0.80
CA ASP A 100 -0.80 6.26 1.05
C ASP A 100 0.44 7.10 0.69
N ALA A 101 0.41 7.83 -0.42
CA ALA A 101 1.49 8.75 -0.79
C ALA A 101 1.65 9.92 0.19
N GLN A 102 0.55 10.44 0.74
CA GLN A 102 0.63 11.46 1.79
C GLN A 102 1.27 10.91 3.07
N ASP A 103 0.96 9.68 3.46
CA ASP A 103 1.57 9.06 4.64
C ASP A 103 3.05 8.75 4.41
N MET A 104 3.44 8.35 3.19
CA MET A 104 4.85 8.27 2.81
C MET A 104 5.54 9.62 3.00
N ALA A 105 4.94 10.71 2.51
CA ALA A 105 5.52 12.04 2.65
C ALA A 105 5.65 12.45 4.12
N LYS A 106 4.66 12.16 4.98
CA LYS A 106 4.75 12.41 6.42
C LYS A 106 5.90 11.64 7.07
N ILE A 107 6.06 10.35 6.77
CA ILE A 107 7.19 9.55 7.27
C ILE A 107 8.52 10.18 6.88
N LEU A 108 8.66 10.65 5.63
CA LEU A 108 9.89 11.31 5.17
C LEU A 108 10.12 12.67 5.83
N MET A 109 9.05 13.44 6.08
CA MET A 109 9.14 14.70 6.82
C MET A 109 9.54 14.46 8.29
N ASP A 110 9.02 13.42 8.93
CA ASP A 110 9.40 13.03 10.29
C ASP A 110 10.90 12.65 10.38
N VAL A 111 11.44 11.97 9.36
CA VAL A 111 12.89 11.69 9.27
C VAL A 111 13.69 12.99 9.27
N MET A 112 13.28 13.96 8.44
CA MET A 112 13.94 15.27 8.37
C MET A 112 13.85 16.03 9.70
N GLU A 113 12.70 15.99 10.36
CA GLU A 113 12.50 16.64 11.66
C GLU A 113 13.38 16.00 12.74
N ARG A 114 13.37 14.67 12.86
CA ARG A 114 14.21 13.92 13.81
C ARG A 114 15.68 14.23 13.62
N ARG A 115 16.16 14.26 12.37
CA ARG A 115 17.54 14.63 12.06
C ARG A 115 17.91 16.05 12.40
N SER A 116 17.00 16.99 12.16
CA SER A 116 17.21 18.39 12.55
C SER A 116 17.35 18.51 14.07
N GLN A 117 16.51 17.81 14.84
CA GLN A 117 16.58 17.78 16.30
C GLN A 117 17.88 17.13 16.82
N GLU A 118 18.35 16.04 16.20
CA GLU A 118 19.62 15.39 16.55
C GLU A 118 20.83 16.30 16.34
N GLN A 119 20.82 17.14 15.30
CA GLN A 119 21.90 18.09 15.02
C GLN A 119 21.91 19.28 16.00
N GLU A 120 20.75 19.65 16.55
CA GLU A 120 20.63 20.71 17.57
C GLU A 120 20.97 20.23 18.99
N ALA A 121 20.93 18.91 19.25
CA ALA A 121 21.26 18.33 20.53
C ALA A 121 22.78 18.31 20.80
N PRO A 122 23.24 18.58 22.04
CA PRO A 122 24.66 18.47 22.38
C PRO A 122 25.12 17.01 22.23
N VAL A 123 26.15 16.82 21.39
CA VAL A 123 26.71 15.53 20.96
C VAL A 123 26.96 14.61 22.15
N SER A 124 26.10 13.61 22.31
CA SER A 124 26.43 12.39 23.05
C SER A 124 26.61 11.29 22.01
N PRO A 125 27.71 10.52 22.02
CA PRO A 125 27.98 9.53 21.00
C PRO A 125 27.00 8.36 21.17
N GLN A 126 25.86 8.42 20.48
CA GLN A 126 25.02 7.25 20.31
C GLN A 126 25.62 6.42 19.19
N ALA A 127 26.03 5.20 19.54
CA ALA A 127 26.51 4.24 18.57
C ALA A 127 25.41 4.00 17.52
N PRO A 128 25.77 3.81 16.24
CA PRO A 128 24.80 3.38 15.24
C PRO A 128 24.23 2.05 15.72
N VAL A 129 22.96 2.08 16.17
CA VAL A 129 22.24 0.85 16.48
C VAL A 129 21.88 0.24 15.13
N SER A 130 22.83 -0.51 14.59
CA SER A 130 22.59 -1.41 13.47
C SER A 130 21.77 -2.57 14.00
N MET A 131 20.48 -2.35 14.26
CA MET A 131 19.55 -3.47 14.36
C MET A 131 19.43 -4.05 12.95
N PRO A 132 19.70 -5.34 12.76
CA PRO A 132 19.37 -5.96 11.49
C PRO A 132 17.88 -5.74 11.25
N LEU A 133 17.54 -5.11 10.11
CA LEU A 133 16.19 -5.16 9.58
C LEU A 133 15.84 -6.63 9.44
N GLU A 134 15.07 -7.18 10.38
CA GLU A 134 14.33 -8.40 10.11
C GLU A 134 13.40 -8.05 8.97
N LEU A 135 13.79 -8.45 7.76
CA LEU A 135 12.96 -8.38 6.57
C LEU A 135 11.77 -9.33 6.80
N THR A 136 10.79 -8.87 7.56
CA THR A 136 9.47 -9.46 7.59
C THR A 136 8.95 -9.50 6.16
N SER A 137 8.20 -10.54 5.83
CA SER A 137 7.68 -10.67 4.48
C SER A 137 6.78 -9.47 4.16
N ILE A 138 6.76 -9.02 2.90
CA ILE A 138 5.88 -7.92 2.49
C ILE A 138 4.42 -8.19 2.88
N ASP A 139 4.00 -9.46 2.87
CA ASP A 139 2.65 -9.86 3.29
C ASP A 139 2.37 -9.52 4.76
N GLU A 140 3.34 -9.72 5.67
CA GLU A 140 3.21 -9.35 7.09
C GLU A 140 3.17 -7.83 7.29
N GLN A 141 3.93 -7.09 6.48
CA GLN A 141 3.91 -5.62 6.49
C GLN A 141 2.56 -5.09 5.98
N LEU A 142 2.02 -5.69 4.92
CA LEU A 142 0.70 -5.34 4.38
C LEU A 142 -0.43 -5.73 5.34
N GLU A 143 -0.31 -6.84 6.05
CA GLU A 143 -1.25 -7.23 7.11
C GLU A 143 -1.22 -6.21 8.26
N THR A 144 -0.04 -5.74 8.65
CA THR A 144 0.11 -4.69 9.67
C THR A 144 -0.55 -3.39 9.23
N LEU A 145 -0.24 -2.92 8.01
CA LEU A 145 -0.85 -1.72 7.42
C LEU A 145 -2.39 -1.85 7.37
N ALA A 146 -2.92 -3.01 6.97
CA ALA A 146 -4.36 -3.24 6.93
C ALA A 146 -5.01 -3.08 8.31
N ARG A 147 -4.38 -3.59 9.37
CA ARG A 147 -4.89 -3.47 10.74
C ARG A 147 -4.86 -2.02 11.24
N GLU A 148 -3.83 -1.26 10.89
CA GLU A 148 -3.72 0.16 11.20
C GLU A 148 -4.85 0.95 10.52
N ARG A 149 -5.06 0.76 9.21
CA ARG A 149 -6.16 1.39 8.47
C ARG A 149 -7.53 1.05 9.04
N GLN A 150 -7.73 -0.21 9.42
CA GLN A 150 -8.97 -0.63 10.06
C GLN A 150 -9.19 0.06 11.39
N HIS A 151 -8.12 0.24 12.18
CA HIS A 151 -8.17 0.95 13.44
C HIS A 151 -8.50 2.43 13.26
N GLU A 152 -7.84 3.11 12.31
CA GLU A 152 -8.09 4.52 11.97
C GLU A 152 -9.54 4.75 11.55
N ARG A 153 -10.09 3.89 10.69
CA ARG A 153 -11.49 3.97 10.25
C ARG A 153 -12.48 3.79 11.39
N ARG A 154 -12.19 2.86 12.31
CA ARG A 154 -13.01 2.68 13.52
C ARG A 154 -13.01 3.93 14.39
N LEU A 155 -11.87 4.59 14.56
CA LEU A 155 -11.78 5.86 15.30
C LEU A 155 -12.55 6.99 14.59
N ALA A 156 -12.49 7.04 13.26
CA ALA A 156 -13.22 8.00 12.44
C ALA A 156 -14.74 7.72 12.34
N SER A 157 -15.24 6.62 12.93
CA SER A 157 -16.63 6.16 12.81
C SER A 157 -17.09 5.96 11.36
N GLU A 158 -16.16 5.66 10.46
CA GLU A 158 -16.48 5.35 9.08
C GLU A 158 -17.08 3.94 8.98
N PRO A 159 -18.06 3.72 8.08
CA PRO A 159 -18.54 2.38 7.79
C PRO A 159 -17.37 1.54 7.28
N SER A 160 -17.04 0.50 8.04
CA SER A 160 -16.05 -0.50 7.67
C SER A 160 -16.78 -1.81 7.50
N LEU A 161 -16.57 -2.45 6.35
CA LEU A 161 -17.05 -3.79 6.13
C LEU A 161 -16.35 -4.68 7.15
N ARG A 162 -17.14 -5.23 8.08
CA ARG A 162 -16.62 -6.11 9.09
C ARG A 162 -16.24 -7.41 8.40
N PHE A 163 -14.95 -7.63 8.22
CA PHE A 163 -14.44 -8.96 8.09
C PHE A 163 -14.63 -9.65 9.45
N SER A 164 -15.69 -10.42 9.60
CA SER A 164 -15.76 -11.41 10.67
C SER A 164 -14.54 -12.31 10.54
N PRO A 165 -13.80 -12.61 11.62
CA PRO A 165 -12.67 -13.53 11.56
C PRO A 165 -13.18 -14.87 11.02
N LEU A 166 -12.82 -15.22 9.79
CA LEU A 166 -13.17 -16.51 9.21
C LEU A 166 -12.42 -17.59 10.00
N THR A 167 -13.19 -18.50 10.59
CA THR A 167 -12.59 -19.62 11.29
C THR A 167 -12.10 -20.65 10.28
N GLN A 168 -11.06 -21.41 10.65
CA GLN A 168 -10.49 -22.43 9.76
C GLN A 168 -11.51 -23.51 9.37
N ASP A 169 -12.54 -23.72 10.21
CA ASP A 169 -13.62 -24.68 9.97
C ASP A 169 -14.64 -24.21 8.91
N GLU A 170 -14.69 -22.91 8.62
CA GLU A 170 -15.58 -22.34 7.58
C GLU A 170 -14.94 -22.39 6.19
N LEU A 171 -13.62 -22.47 6.11
CA LEU A 171 -12.86 -22.43 4.85
C LEU A 171 -12.60 -23.83 4.29
N PRO A 172 -12.35 -23.97 2.98
CA PRO A 172 -11.92 -25.24 2.41
C PRO A 172 -10.66 -25.79 3.12
N HIS A 173 -10.55 -27.11 3.22
CA HIS A 173 -9.44 -27.75 3.93
C HIS A 173 -8.07 -27.24 3.44
N GLY A 174 -7.20 -26.85 4.37
CA GLY A 174 -5.86 -26.35 4.08
C GLY A 174 -5.81 -24.88 3.67
N VAL A 175 -6.95 -24.17 3.60
CA VAL A 175 -7.01 -22.73 3.32
C VAL A 175 -6.94 -21.93 4.61
N ARG A 176 -6.14 -20.86 4.60
CA ARG A 176 -6.08 -19.83 5.64
C ARG A 176 -6.46 -18.49 5.04
N ALA A 177 -7.25 -17.72 5.77
CA ALA A 177 -7.52 -16.33 5.48
C ALA A 177 -6.69 -15.42 6.40
N ARG A 178 -6.19 -14.32 5.85
CA ARG A 178 -5.52 -13.25 6.59
C ARG A 178 -6.03 -11.90 6.13
N MET A 179 -5.90 -10.90 7.00
CA MET A 179 -6.10 -9.52 6.58
C MET A 179 -4.94 -9.12 5.65
N GLY A 180 -5.24 -8.36 4.61
CA GLY A 180 -4.23 -7.76 3.75
C GLY A 180 -4.66 -6.38 3.27
N TYR A 181 -3.79 -5.74 2.52
CA TYR A 181 -4.02 -4.43 1.92
C TYR A 181 -3.54 -4.45 0.48
N ASP A 182 -4.30 -3.85 -0.44
CA ASP A 182 -3.91 -3.64 -1.83
C ASP A 182 -4.42 -2.29 -2.35
N HIS A 183 -4.20 -2.01 -3.64
CA HIS A 183 -4.66 -0.79 -4.33
C HIS A 183 -6.14 -0.41 -4.17
N ARG A 184 -7.03 -1.33 -3.73
CA ARG A 184 -8.45 -1.09 -3.44
C ARG A 184 -8.74 -0.87 -1.95
N GLY A 185 -7.71 -0.92 -1.11
CA GLY A 185 -7.77 -0.81 0.34
C GLY A 185 -7.68 -2.17 1.04
N GLU A 186 -8.42 -2.31 2.14
CA GLU A 186 -8.45 -3.51 2.98
C GLU A 186 -9.02 -4.72 2.22
N CYS A 187 -8.40 -5.89 2.38
CA CYS A 187 -8.77 -7.12 1.69
C CYS A 187 -8.59 -8.36 2.56
N LEU A 188 -9.22 -9.47 2.16
CA LEU A 188 -8.89 -10.80 2.66
C LEU A 188 -7.94 -11.48 1.70
N ALA A 189 -6.76 -11.83 2.17
CA ALA A 189 -5.79 -12.64 1.45
C ALA A 189 -5.96 -14.12 1.84
N PHE A 190 -5.94 -15.00 0.84
CA PHE A 190 -6.09 -16.44 1.02
C PHE A 190 -4.84 -17.18 0.60
N GLU A 191 -4.41 -18.13 1.44
CA GLU A 191 -3.28 -19.01 1.21
C GLU A 191 -3.69 -20.45 1.47
N HIS A 192 -3.11 -21.40 0.71
CA HIS A 192 -3.27 -22.83 0.95
C HIS A 192 -1.94 -23.47 1.32
N ASP A 193 -1.95 -24.40 2.27
CA ASP A 193 -0.75 -25.08 2.79
C ASP A 193 0.12 -25.72 1.69
N THR A 194 -0.50 -26.21 0.62
CA THR A 194 0.20 -26.87 -0.51
C THR A 194 0.37 -25.98 -1.74
N PHE A 195 -0.58 -25.07 -2.00
CA PHE A 195 -0.63 -24.32 -3.26
C PHE A 195 -0.12 -22.88 -3.09
N GLY A 196 0.24 -22.48 -1.88
CA GLY A 196 0.66 -21.14 -1.53
C GLY A 196 -0.47 -20.13 -1.71
N LYS A 197 -0.13 -18.91 -2.14
CA LYS A 197 -1.08 -17.81 -2.34
C LYS A 197 -2.16 -18.19 -3.35
N LEU A 198 -3.42 -18.10 -2.93
CA LEU A 198 -4.59 -18.36 -3.76
C LEU A 198 -5.09 -17.08 -4.43
N GLY A 199 -5.26 -16.01 -3.67
CA GLY A 199 -5.89 -14.79 -4.16
C GLY A 199 -6.32 -13.84 -3.05
N LYS A 200 -6.99 -12.76 -3.45
CA LYS A 200 -7.53 -11.73 -2.56
C LYS A 200 -9.00 -11.51 -2.84
N ILE A 201 -9.78 -11.20 -1.81
CA ILE A 201 -11.16 -10.72 -1.93
C ILE A 201 -11.24 -9.33 -1.28
N VAL A 202 -11.72 -8.36 -2.04
CA VAL A 202 -11.99 -7.01 -1.56
C VAL A 202 -13.49 -6.83 -1.47
N LEU A 203 -13.94 -6.29 -0.34
CA LEU A 203 -15.32 -5.92 -0.13
C LEU A 203 -15.43 -4.39 -0.16
N SER A 204 -16.49 -3.91 -0.81
CA SER A 204 -16.67 -2.51 -1.13
C SER A 204 -18.12 -2.10 -0.93
N GLU A 205 -18.38 -1.04 -0.17
CA GLU A 205 -19.74 -0.48 -0.10
C GLU A 205 -20.02 0.40 -1.32
N LEU A 206 -21.07 0.07 -2.06
CA LEU A 206 -21.60 0.81 -3.20
C LEU A 206 -23.03 1.23 -2.85
N GLY A 207 -23.14 2.29 -2.04
CA GLY A 207 -24.41 2.78 -1.52
C GLY A 207 -25.03 1.79 -0.54
N VAL A 208 -26.08 1.09 -0.96
CA VAL A 208 -26.79 0.07 -0.14
C VAL A 208 -26.35 -1.36 -0.46
N GLN A 209 -25.46 -1.56 -1.42
CA GLN A 209 -25.00 -2.88 -1.84
C GLN A 209 -23.51 -3.07 -1.51
N THR A 210 -23.16 -4.27 -1.08
CA THR A 210 -21.76 -4.68 -0.95
C THR A 210 -21.31 -5.30 -2.27
N LEU A 211 -20.33 -4.67 -2.91
CA LEU A 211 -19.61 -5.24 -4.04
C LEU A 211 -18.47 -6.12 -3.51
N MET A 212 -18.41 -7.35 -4.01
CA MET A 212 -17.32 -8.29 -3.74
C MET A 212 -16.47 -8.45 -5.00
N GLU A 213 -15.21 -8.05 -4.92
CA GLU A 213 -14.23 -8.16 -6.00
C GLU A 213 -13.23 -9.26 -5.67
N THR A 214 -13.02 -10.19 -6.59
CA THR A 214 -12.12 -11.33 -6.39
C THR A 214 -10.92 -11.25 -7.33
N GLU A 215 -9.74 -11.49 -6.79
CA GLU A 215 -8.49 -11.55 -7.53
C GLU A 215 -7.82 -12.90 -7.29
N LEU A 216 -7.49 -13.63 -8.36
CA LEU A 216 -6.74 -14.87 -8.29
C LEU A 216 -5.24 -14.56 -8.38
N ASN A 217 -4.42 -15.14 -7.49
CA ASN A 217 -2.97 -15.05 -7.61
C ASN A 217 -2.51 -15.87 -8.84
N ARG A 218 -1.84 -15.19 -9.78
CA ARG A 218 -1.32 -15.79 -11.02
C ARG A 218 0.20 -15.71 -11.14
N GLU A 219 0.89 -15.33 -10.06
CA GLU A 219 2.35 -15.15 -10.08
C GLU A 219 3.08 -16.48 -10.28
N ASN A 220 2.55 -17.56 -9.69
CA ASN A 220 2.95 -18.93 -10.01
C ASN A 220 1.80 -19.65 -10.73
N HIS A 221 2.05 -20.04 -11.98
CA HIS A 221 1.13 -20.79 -12.84
C HIS A 221 0.90 -22.24 -12.38
N ASP A 222 1.70 -22.74 -11.43
CA ASP A 222 1.47 -24.03 -10.81
C ASP A 222 0.10 -24.08 -10.13
N HIS A 223 -0.61 -25.18 -10.34
CA HIS A 223 -1.90 -25.46 -9.71
C HIS A 223 -2.99 -24.39 -9.92
N LEU A 224 -2.94 -23.63 -11.03
CA LEU A 224 -3.87 -22.52 -11.27
C LEU A 224 -5.35 -22.96 -11.23
N ARG A 225 -5.65 -24.17 -11.73
CA ARG A 225 -7.03 -24.70 -11.71
C ARG A 225 -7.49 -25.00 -10.30
N GLU A 226 -6.62 -25.57 -9.48
CA GLU A 226 -6.88 -25.89 -8.07
C GLU A 226 -7.04 -24.62 -7.25
N LYS A 227 -6.17 -23.62 -7.46
CA LYS A 227 -6.30 -22.29 -6.84
C LYS A 227 -7.63 -21.63 -7.21
N GLN A 228 -8.00 -21.69 -8.49
CA GLN A 228 -9.27 -21.15 -8.96
C GLN A 228 -10.47 -21.87 -8.32
N ALA A 229 -10.46 -23.19 -8.28
CA ALA A 229 -11.53 -23.98 -7.66
C ALA A 229 -11.68 -23.68 -6.16
N LEU A 230 -10.56 -23.51 -5.44
CA LEU A 230 -10.57 -23.10 -4.03
C LEU A 230 -11.15 -21.69 -3.86
N MET A 231 -10.74 -20.73 -4.69
CA MET A 231 -11.30 -19.36 -4.64
C MET A 231 -12.81 -19.36 -4.95
N GLU A 232 -13.26 -20.13 -5.94
CA GLU A 232 -14.68 -20.29 -6.26
C GLU A 232 -15.49 -20.91 -5.11
N ALA A 233 -14.86 -21.79 -4.31
CA ALA A 233 -15.47 -22.36 -3.10
C ALA A 233 -15.52 -21.37 -1.92
N ILE A 234 -14.56 -20.45 -1.82
CA ILE A 234 -14.49 -19.42 -0.77
C ILE A 234 -15.54 -18.32 -0.97
N ILE A 235 -15.77 -17.89 -2.20
CA ILE A 235 -16.74 -16.84 -2.56
C ILE A 235 -18.12 -17.00 -1.88
N PRO A 236 -18.80 -18.15 -1.96
CA PRO A 236 -20.11 -18.32 -1.32
C PRO A 236 -20.06 -18.30 0.22
N ILE A 237 -18.92 -18.66 0.84
CA ILE A 237 -18.74 -18.57 2.30
C ILE A 237 -18.72 -17.10 2.73
N ILE A 238 -17.98 -16.26 2.01
CA ILE A 238 -17.94 -14.81 2.26
C ILE A 238 -19.31 -14.18 2.02
N ASP A 239 -19.97 -14.51 0.91
CA ASP A 239 -21.29 -13.98 0.59
C ASP A 239 -22.33 -14.36 1.65
N ALA A 240 -22.28 -15.60 2.16
CA ALA A 240 -23.15 -16.04 3.26
C ALA A 240 -22.87 -15.28 4.56
N GLY A 241 -21.59 -15.03 4.88
CA GLY A 241 -21.18 -14.24 6.05
C GLY A 241 -21.65 -12.79 5.98
N LEU A 242 -21.64 -12.17 4.79
CA LEU A 242 -22.12 -10.80 4.60
C LEU A 242 -23.63 -10.65 4.80
N ARG A 243 -24.41 -11.68 4.50
CA ARG A 243 -25.88 -11.67 4.69
C ARG A 243 -26.32 -11.83 6.15
N GLN A 244 -25.41 -12.18 7.05
CA GLN A 244 -25.70 -12.40 8.48
C GLN A 244 -25.41 -11.18 9.36
N VAL A 245 -24.86 -10.10 8.79
CA VAL A 245 -24.54 -8.82 9.45
C VAL A 245 -25.64 -7.80 9.14
#